data_AF-A0A8D8KWR9-F1
#
_entry.id   AF-A0A8D8KWR9-F1
#
_cell.length_a   1.000
_cell.length_b   1.000
_cell.length_c   1.000
_cell.angle_alpha   90.00
_cell.angle_beta   90.00
_cell.angle_gamma   90.00
#
_symmetry.space_group_name_H-M   'P 1'
#
loop_
_entity.id
_entity.type
_entity.pdbx_description
1 polymer ?
#
loop_
_entity_poly.entity_id
_entity_poly.type
_entity_poly.pdbx_seq_one_letter_code
_entity_poly.pdbx_strand_id
1 'polypeptide(L)'
;GSIISKRWILTAAHCASSADRPKETIRVGSSEKGSGGQILKLKRIVQHPQYDGSIIDYDFSLLELAEELELDDSHTTIALPEQDEPVTDGAICRVSGWGNTQSSQQSNKFLRATDVPSVNQDKCSEAYSDFGGVTPRMICAGYQEGGKDACQGDSGGPLVSGGKLVGVVSWGYGCAVAGYPGVYSRVASVRDWIKEVSDV
;
A
#
# COMPACT_ATOMS: atom_id res chain seq x y z
N GLY A 1 -1.50 -0.03 5.85
CA GLY A 1 -0.32 -0.83 6.22
C GLY A 1 -0.68 -2.30 6.17
N SER A 2 0.32 -3.16 6.00
CA SER A 2 0.19 -4.61 5.90
C SER A 2 1.10 -5.30 6.92
N ILE A 3 0.59 -6.26 7.66
CA ILE A 3 1.38 -7.09 8.59
C ILE A 3 2.25 -8.02 7.76
N ILE A 4 3.58 -7.88 7.83
CA ILE A 4 4.53 -8.73 7.10
C ILE A 4 5.21 -9.75 8.03
N SER A 5 5.24 -9.48 9.33
CA SER A 5 5.63 -10.45 10.36
C SER A 5 5.00 -10.09 11.70
N LYS A 6 5.28 -10.88 12.75
CA LYS A 6 4.85 -10.58 14.12
C LYS A 6 5.35 -9.23 14.64
N ARG A 7 6.40 -8.64 14.06
CA ARG A 7 7.02 -7.40 14.55
C ARG A 7 6.97 -6.26 13.56
N TRP A 8 6.65 -6.51 12.29
CA TRP A 8 6.83 -5.51 11.22
C TRP A 8 5.57 -5.30 10.40
N ILE A 9 5.27 -4.02 10.16
CA ILE A 9 4.23 -3.57 9.24
C ILE A 9 4.88 -2.82 8.08
N LEU A 10 4.50 -3.15 6.84
CA LEU A 10 4.86 -2.37 5.66
C LEU A 10 3.78 -1.32 5.35
N THR A 11 4.20 -0.10 5.04
CA THR A 11 3.30 1.02 4.68
C THR A 11 4.02 2.00 3.75
N ALA A 12 3.33 3.06 3.34
CA ALA A 12 3.89 4.15 2.54
C ALA A 12 4.73 5.11 3.40
N ALA A 13 5.81 5.65 2.83
CA ALA A 13 6.69 6.62 3.47
C ALA A 13 5.99 7.96 3.70
N HIS A 14 5.22 8.44 2.73
CA HIS A 14 4.49 9.71 2.85
C HIS A 14 3.42 9.69 3.96
N CYS A 15 2.99 8.51 4.41
CA CYS A 15 2.13 8.35 5.58
C CYS A 15 2.89 8.47 6.90
N ALA A 16 4.19 8.16 6.90
CA ALA A 16 5.04 8.08 8.08
C ALA A 16 5.92 9.33 8.28
N SER A 17 6.09 10.15 7.24
CA SER A 17 6.97 11.32 7.18
C SER A 17 6.44 12.58 7.88
N SER A 18 5.26 12.53 8.52
CA SER A 18 4.67 13.72 9.16
C SER A 18 5.46 14.11 10.41
N ALA A 19 6.41 15.04 10.23
CA ALA A 19 7.29 15.62 11.23
C ALA A 19 6.56 16.21 12.47
N ASP A 20 5.25 16.47 12.36
CA ASP A 20 4.49 17.10 13.45
C ASP A 20 3.88 16.12 14.45
N ARG A 21 3.66 14.85 14.09
CA ARG A 21 3.14 13.79 14.98
C ARG A 21 3.46 12.42 14.39
N PRO A 22 4.56 11.74 14.76
CA PRO A 22 4.65 10.32 14.46
C PRO A 22 3.42 9.67 15.09
N LYS A 23 2.58 9.01 14.29
CA LYS A 23 1.55 8.13 14.86
C LYS A 23 2.30 7.01 15.54
N GLU A 24 2.50 7.13 16.85
CA GLU A 24 3.20 6.13 17.67
C GLU A 24 2.41 4.82 17.80
N THR A 25 1.23 4.73 17.17
CA THR A 25 0.38 3.56 17.27
C THR A 25 -0.21 3.14 15.93
N ILE A 26 -0.48 1.84 15.84
CA ILE A 26 -1.27 1.22 14.78
C ILE A 26 -2.46 0.49 15.39
N ARG A 27 -3.41 0.08 14.56
CA ARG A 27 -4.51 -0.78 14.94
C ARG A 27 -4.57 -2.01 14.06
N VAL A 28 -4.76 -3.18 14.68
CA VAL A 28 -4.92 -4.48 14.01
C VAL A 28 -6.19 -5.18 14.50
N GLY A 29 -6.65 -6.22 13.79
CA GLY A 29 -7.77 -7.06 14.23
C GLY A 29 -9.14 -6.37 14.21
N SER A 30 -9.34 -5.38 13.34
CA SER A 30 -10.64 -4.71 13.17
C SER A 30 -10.91 -4.38 11.72
N SER A 31 -12.15 -4.59 11.29
CA SER A 31 -12.68 -4.07 10.02
C SER A 31 -13.33 -2.70 10.18
N GLU A 32 -13.49 -2.18 11.41
CA GLU A 32 -14.05 -0.85 11.65
C GLU A 32 -12.96 0.21 11.85
N LYS A 33 -13.06 1.30 11.09
CA LYS A 33 -12.19 2.46 11.19
C LYS A 33 -12.35 3.13 12.56
N GLY A 34 -11.31 3.08 13.38
CA GLY A 34 -11.28 3.79 14.67
C GLY A 34 -12.00 3.09 15.83
N SER A 35 -12.67 1.96 15.63
CA SER A 35 -13.26 1.10 16.68
C SER A 35 -12.77 -0.36 16.59
N GLY A 36 -12.92 -1.11 17.69
CA GLY A 36 -12.50 -2.52 17.78
C GLY A 36 -10.98 -2.74 17.67
N GLY A 37 -10.60 -4.02 17.64
CA GLY A 37 -9.22 -4.47 17.47
C GLY A 37 -8.28 -4.11 18.61
N GLN A 38 -6.98 -4.23 18.36
CA GLN A 38 -5.92 -3.91 19.31
C GLN A 38 -5.12 -2.70 18.83
N ILE A 39 -4.83 -1.77 19.73
CA ILE A 39 -3.91 -0.65 19.49
C ILE A 39 -2.52 -1.06 19.97
N LEU A 40 -1.54 -0.96 19.08
CA LEU A 40 -0.16 -1.36 19.35
C LEU A 40 0.76 -0.15 19.24
N LYS A 41 1.79 -0.10 20.08
CA LYS A 41 2.82 0.95 20.02
C LYS A 41 3.91 0.58 19.03
N LEU A 42 4.44 1.59 18.35
CA LEU A 42 5.62 1.47 17.51
C LEU A 42 6.88 1.68 18.35
N LYS A 43 7.88 0.83 18.12
CA LYS A 43 9.24 0.99 18.64
C LYS A 43 10.03 2.00 17.81
N ARG A 44 9.93 1.90 16.49
CA ARG A 44 10.54 2.84 15.54
C ARG A 44 9.88 2.75 14.17
N ILE A 45 10.15 3.77 13.37
CA ILE A 45 9.75 3.90 11.97
C ILE A 45 11.04 3.90 11.14
N VAL A 46 11.12 3.04 10.13
CA VAL A 46 12.27 2.93 9.23
C VAL A 46 11.78 3.26 7.82
N GLN A 47 12.00 4.50 7.41
CA GLN A 47 11.69 4.95 6.05
C GLN A 47 12.72 4.39 5.08
N HIS A 48 12.30 4.09 3.85
CA HIS A 48 13.23 3.70 2.81
C HIS A 48 14.26 4.82 2.57
N PRO A 49 15.58 4.54 2.59
CA PRO A 49 16.62 5.57 2.54
C PRO A 49 16.63 6.38 1.24
N GLN A 50 16.06 5.83 0.17
CA GLN A 50 15.94 6.47 -1.14
C GLN A 50 14.56 7.11 -1.40
N TYR A 51 13.69 7.21 -0.39
CA TYR A 51 12.40 7.86 -0.56
C TYR A 51 12.57 9.31 -1.04
N ASP A 52 11.95 9.62 -2.18
CA ASP A 52 11.92 10.97 -2.74
C ASP A 52 10.47 11.46 -2.81
N GLY A 53 10.10 12.36 -1.90
CA GLY A 53 8.77 12.93 -1.84
C GLY A 53 8.41 13.87 -3.00
N SER A 54 9.38 14.32 -3.80
CA SER A 54 9.12 15.20 -4.95
C SER A 54 8.52 14.44 -6.14
N ILE A 55 8.89 13.17 -6.29
CA ILE A 55 8.38 12.25 -7.34
C ILE A 55 7.65 11.03 -6.75
N ILE A 56 7.52 10.97 -5.43
CA ILE A 56 6.88 9.89 -4.65
C ILE A 56 7.51 8.51 -4.99
N ASP A 57 8.82 8.49 -5.24
CA ASP A 57 9.56 7.27 -5.54
C ASP A 57 10.10 6.63 -4.26
N TYR A 58 10.27 5.30 -4.26
CA TYR A 58 10.60 4.52 -3.05
C TYR A 58 9.68 4.81 -1.86
N ASP A 59 8.38 4.99 -2.11
CA ASP A 59 7.38 5.31 -1.10
C ASP A 59 7.04 4.10 -0.21
N PHE A 60 8.00 3.76 0.65
CA PHE A 60 7.94 2.65 1.61
C PHE A 60 8.45 3.07 2.98
N SER A 61 7.79 2.55 4.01
CA SER A 61 8.23 2.63 5.39
C SER A 61 7.87 1.35 6.13
N LEU A 62 8.79 0.90 6.97
CA LEU A 62 8.62 -0.23 7.86
C LEU A 62 8.37 0.29 9.27
N LEU A 63 7.31 -0.21 9.90
CA LEU A 63 6.97 0.12 11.28
C LEU A 63 7.32 -1.07 12.17
N GLU A 64 8.28 -0.90 13.07
CA GLU A 64 8.64 -1.91 14.06
C GLU A 64 7.70 -1.78 15.26
N LEU A 65 7.05 -2.87 15.66
CA LEU A 65 6.22 -2.94 16.85
C LEU A 65 7.08 -3.01 18.13
N ALA A 66 6.62 -2.34 19.19
CA ALA A 66 7.23 -2.41 20.52
C ALA A 66 7.17 -3.83 21.09
N GLU A 67 6.07 -4.53 20.84
CA GLU A 67 5.81 -5.89 21.28
C GLU A 67 5.45 -6.76 20.07
N GLU A 68 5.76 -8.05 20.13
CA GLU A 68 5.36 -8.99 19.08
C GLU A 68 3.85 -9.19 19.08
N LEU A 69 3.31 -9.34 17.87
CA LEU A 69 1.91 -9.60 17.63
C LEU A 69 1.61 -11.09 17.77
N GLU A 70 0.61 -11.40 18.58
CA GLU A 70 0.01 -12.73 18.67
C GLU A 70 -0.98 -12.91 17.52
N LEU A 71 -0.52 -13.50 16.41
CA LEU A 71 -1.34 -13.66 15.20
C LEU A 71 -2.55 -14.57 15.45
N ASP A 72 -3.68 -14.20 14.86
CA ASP A 72 -4.92 -14.97 14.85
C ASP A 72 -5.69 -14.79 13.53
N ASP A 73 -6.90 -15.36 13.47
CA ASP A 73 -7.76 -15.29 12.28
C ASP A 73 -8.19 -13.87 11.88
N SER A 74 -8.13 -12.90 12.80
CA SER A 74 -8.46 -11.50 12.56
C SER A 74 -7.26 -10.65 12.10
N HIS A 75 -6.04 -11.11 12.35
CA HIS A 75 -4.82 -10.42 11.92
C HIS A 75 -3.66 -11.40 11.72
N THR A 76 -3.38 -11.68 10.45
CA THR A 76 -2.29 -12.56 10.01
C THR A 76 -1.32 -11.84 9.08
N THR A 77 -0.20 -12.48 8.75
CA THR A 77 0.82 -11.97 7.85
C THR A 77 0.43 -12.17 6.39
N ILE A 78 0.79 -11.21 5.52
CA ILE A 78 0.73 -11.38 4.07
C ILE A 78 2.09 -11.85 3.53
N ALA A 79 2.08 -12.77 2.56
CA ALA A 79 3.30 -13.20 1.90
C ALA A 79 3.90 -12.06 1.06
N LEU A 80 5.23 -12.02 0.95
CA LEU A 80 5.95 -11.07 0.12
C LEU A 80 6.40 -11.74 -1.19
N PRO A 81 6.49 -11.00 -2.30
CA PRO A 81 7.17 -11.46 -3.50
C PRO A 81 8.67 -11.65 -3.26
N GLU A 82 9.33 -12.42 -4.12
CA GLU A 82 10.79 -12.41 -4.21
C GLU A 82 11.29 -11.10 -4.86
N GLN A 83 12.59 -10.83 -4.73
CA GLN A 83 13.22 -9.67 -5.38
C GLN A 83 12.98 -9.71 -6.89
N ASP A 84 12.44 -8.61 -7.41
CA ASP A 84 12.06 -8.43 -8.82
C ASP A 84 11.08 -9.48 -9.39
N GLU A 85 10.33 -10.19 -8.54
CA GLU A 85 9.26 -11.08 -8.99
C GLU A 85 8.22 -10.32 -9.82
N PRO A 86 7.95 -10.73 -11.07
CA PRO A 86 7.05 -10.01 -11.95
C PRO A 86 5.58 -10.23 -11.55
N VAL A 87 4.76 -9.20 -11.76
CA VAL A 87 3.31 -9.33 -11.76
C VAL A 87 2.86 -9.36 -13.22
N THR A 88 2.19 -10.43 -13.63
CA THR A 88 1.66 -10.55 -15.00
C THR A 88 0.71 -9.40 -15.31
N ASP A 89 0.83 -8.81 -16.50
CA ASP A 89 -0.10 -7.78 -16.97
C ASP A 89 -1.54 -8.30 -16.99
N GLY A 90 -2.47 -7.50 -16.47
CA GLY A 90 -3.88 -7.89 -16.34
C GLY A 90 -4.17 -8.87 -15.19
N ALA A 91 -3.16 -9.26 -14.40
CA ALA A 91 -3.39 -10.05 -13.20
C ALA A 91 -4.34 -9.33 -12.25
N ILE A 92 -5.36 -10.03 -11.77
CA ILE A 92 -6.31 -9.45 -10.84
C ILE A 92 -5.61 -9.22 -9.50
N CYS A 93 -5.67 -7.98 -9.06
CA CYS A 93 -5.17 -7.51 -7.79
C CYS A 93 -6.34 -7.05 -6.92
N ARG A 94 -6.27 -7.30 -5.62
CA ARG A 94 -7.21 -6.78 -4.64
C ARG A 94 -6.56 -5.67 -3.85
N VAL A 95 -7.19 -4.50 -3.84
CA VAL A 95 -6.84 -3.39 -2.97
C VAL A 95 -7.87 -3.27 -1.86
N SER A 96 -7.43 -2.96 -0.64
CA SER A 96 -8.32 -2.79 0.51
C SER A 96 -7.92 -1.61 1.41
N GLY A 97 -8.93 -1.01 2.03
CA GLY A 97 -8.73 0.13 2.93
C GLY A 97 -10.02 0.83 3.38
N TRP A 98 -9.84 1.97 4.05
CA TRP A 98 -10.90 2.80 4.66
C TRP A 98 -10.89 4.24 4.13
N GLY A 99 -10.31 4.43 2.95
CA GLY A 99 -10.23 5.69 2.25
C GLY A 99 -11.58 6.18 1.75
N ASN A 100 -11.53 7.31 1.04
CA ASN A 100 -12.71 7.96 0.50
C ASN A 100 -13.36 7.10 -0.60
N THR A 101 -14.68 6.98 -0.56
CA THR A 101 -15.47 6.24 -1.56
C THR A 101 -15.92 7.11 -2.73
N GLN A 102 -15.61 8.41 -2.72
CA GLN A 102 -16.15 9.42 -3.65
C GLN A 102 -17.69 9.49 -3.65
N SER A 103 -18.34 8.98 -2.59
CA SER A 103 -19.79 9.01 -2.43
C SER A 103 -20.17 9.30 -0.98
N SER A 104 -20.87 10.40 -0.76
CA SER A 104 -21.37 10.80 0.57
C SER A 104 -22.36 9.82 1.18
N GLN A 105 -22.97 8.95 0.35
CA GLN A 105 -23.93 7.94 0.79
C GLN A 105 -23.24 6.64 1.25
N GLN A 106 -21.97 6.44 0.90
CA GLN A 106 -21.23 5.23 1.24
C GLN A 106 -20.39 5.46 2.49
N SER A 107 -20.61 4.65 3.52
CA SER A 107 -19.80 4.71 4.73
C SER A 107 -18.37 4.22 4.48
N ASN A 108 -17.38 4.98 4.94
CA ASN A 108 -15.99 4.56 5.09
C ASN A 108 -15.67 4.03 6.49
N LYS A 109 -16.71 3.72 7.28
CA LYS A 109 -16.57 3.14 8.62
C LYS A 109 -16.04 1.72 8.56
N PHE A 110 -16.49 0.92 7.61
CA PHE A 110 -16.09 -0.48 7.47
C PHE A 110 -15.05 -0.62 6.36
N LEU A 111 -14.14 -1.58 6.54
CA LEU A 111 -13.09 -1.93 5.59
C LEU A 111 -13.74 -2.32 4.27
N ARG A 112 -13.20 -1.79 3.18
CA ARG A 112 -13.64 -2.10 1.82
C ARG A 112 -12.51 -2.74 1.05
N ALA A 113 -12.89 -3.46 0.01
CA ALA A 113 -11.96 -3.98 -0.97
C ALA A 113 -12.58 -3.91 -2.36
N THR A 114 -11.73 -3.76 -3.37
CA THR A 114 -12.12 -3.89 -4.77
C THR A 114 -11.03 -4.60 -5.55
N ASP A 115 -11.45 -5.23 -6.64
CA ASP A 115 -10.55 -5.88 -7.59
C ASP A 115 -10.25 -4.93 -8.74
N VAL A 116 -8.97 -4.86 -9.10
CA VAL A 116 -8.43 -4.07 -10.20
C VAL A 116 -7.36 -4.90 -10.92
N PRO A 117 -7.32 -4.89 -12.25
CA PRO A 117 -6.25 -5.57 -12.98
C PRO A 117 -4.95 -4.78 -12.87
N SER A 118 -3.80 -5.47 -12.81
CA SER A 118 -2.50 -4.83 -13.03
C SER A 118 -2.42 -4.23 -14.43
N VAL A 119 -1.73 -3.11 -14.55
CA VAL A 119 -1.53 -2.39 -15.81
C VAL A 119 -0.07 -2.50 -16.21
N ASN A 120 0.16 -2.77 -17.49
CA ASN A 120 1.49 -2.81 -18.09
C ASN A 120 2.27 -1.52 -17.79
N GLN A 121 3.57 -1.66 -17.48
CA GLN A 121 4.45 -0.56 -17.07
C GLN A 121 4.46 0.59 -18.08
N ASP A 122 4.61 0.29 -19.37
CA ASP A 122 4.75 1.31 -20.42
C ASP A 122 3.44 2.06 -20.61
N LYS A 123 2.32 1.34 -20.61
CA LYS A 123 0.98 1.95 -20.67
C LYS A 123 0.71 2.86 -19.47
N CYS A 124 1.14 2.45 -18.28
CA CYS A 124 1.00 3.31 -17.11
C CYS A 124 1.91 4.54 -17.20
N SER A 125 3.15 4.38 -17.66
CA SER A 125 4.07 5.51 -17.82
C SER A 125 3.58 6.49 -18.90
N GLU A 126 2.95 6.00 -19.96
CA GLU A 126 2.30 6.82 -20.98
C GLU A 126 1.10 7.57 -20.40
N ALA A 127 0.23 6.89 -19.63
CA ALA A 127 -0.91 7.53 -18.97
C ALA A 127 -0.50 8.69 -18.04
N TYR A 128 0.68 8.62 -17.44
CA TYR A 128 1.23 9.64 -16.56
C TYR A 128 2.34 10.49 -17.19
N SER A 129 2.49 10.52 -18.52
CA SER A 129 3.59 11.24 -19.19
C SER A 129 3.64 12.73 -18.85
N ASP A 130 2.48 13.37 -18.73
CA ASP A 130 2.36 14.80 -18.38
C ASP A 130 2.81 15.10 -16.94
N PHE A 131 2.94 14.07 -16.11
CA PHE A 131 3.43 14.11 -14.73
C PHE A 131 4.88 13.60 -14.61
N GLY A 132 5.55 13.33 -15.72
CA GLY A 132 6.92 12.76 -15.74
C GLY A 132 6.97 11.23 -15.80
N GLY A 133 5.82 10.55 -15.94
CA GLY A 133 5.70 9.10 -16.02
C GLY A 133 5.75 8.41 -14.65
N VAL A 134 5.78 7.07 -14.67
CA VAL A 134 5.96 6.26 -13.46
C VAL A 134 7.31 5.56 -13.48
N THR A 135 7.90 5.37 -12.31
CA THR A 135 9.22 4.74 -12.21
C THR A 135 9.14 3.20 -12.28
N PRO A 136 10.25 2.51 -12.58
CA PRO A 136 10.32 1.04 -12.42
C PRO A 136 10.02 0.50 -11.01
N ARG A 137 10.08 1.33 -9.96
CA ARG A 137 9.72 0.95 -8.58
C ARG A 137 8.23 1.14 -8.30
N MET A 138 7.46 1.53 -9.30
CA MET A 138 6.01 1.68 -9.23
C MET A 138 5.33 0.55 -10.03
N ILE A 139 4.11 0.21 -9.63
CA ILE A 139 3.21 -0.68 -10.36
C ILE A 139 1.83 -0.02 -10.38
N CYS A 140 1.12 -0.18 -11.49
CA CYS A 140 -0.20 0.41 -11.63
C CYS A 140 -1.28 -0.67 -11.66
N ALA A 141 -2.45 -0.35 -11.12
CA ALA A 141 -3.61 -1.22 -11.20
C ALA A 141 -4.89 -0.38 -11.32
N GLY A 142 -5.80 -0.81 -12.19
CA GLY A 142 -7.02 -0.07 -12.47
C GLY A 142 -7.63 -0.46 -13.81
N TYR A 143 -8.90 -0.10 -13.99
CA TYR A 143 -9.57 -0.24 -15.28
C TYR A 143 -9.31 1.00 -16.13
N GLN A 144 -9.18 0.83 -17.45
CA GLN A 144 -8.97 1.95 -18.37
C GLN A 144 -10.14 2.95 -18.32
N GLU A 145 -11.36 2.44 -18.16
CA GLU A 145 -12.58 3.21 -17.98
C GLU A 145 -12.73 3.84 -16.58
N GLY A 146 -11.81 3.56 -15.64
CA GLY A 146 -11.89 4.03 -14.26
C GLY A 146 -12.94 3.28 -13.42
N GLY A 147 -13.62 3.99 -12.53
CA GLY A 147 -14.74 3.47 -11.71
C GLY A 147 -14.36 2.64 -10.47
N LYS A 148 -13.22 1.94 -10.47
CA LYS A 148 -12.70 1.19 -9.31
C LYS A 148 -11.24 1.52 -9.06
N ASP A 149 -10.92 1.94 -7.83
CA ASP A 149 -9.57 2.39 -7.45
C ASP A 149 -9.43 2.44 -5.93
N ALA A 150 -8.19 2.60 -5.45
CA ALA A 150 -7.91 3.18 -4.13
C ALA A 150 -8.15 4.69 -4.14
N CYS A 151 -8.21 5.30 -2.96
CA CYS A 151 -8.42 6.74 -2.87
C CYS A 151 -7.77 7.38 -1.64
N GLN A 152 -8.00 8.68 -1.41
CA GLN A 152 -7.41 9.39 -0.28
C GLN A 152 -7.76 8.68 1.04
N GLY A 153 -6.72 8.34 1.82
CA GLY A 153 -6.84 7.60 3.06
C GLY A 153 -6.61 6.09 2.95
N ASP A 154 -6.47 5.55 1.73
CA ASP A 154 -6.02 4.15 1.52
C ASP A 154 -4.50 4.02 1.43
N SER A 155 -3.77 5.14 1.33
CA SER A 155 -2.31 5.18 1.28
C SER A 155 -1.64 4.29 2.32
N GLY A 156 -0.59 3.57 1.88
CA GLY A 156 0.07 2.55 2.68
C GLY A 156 -0.71 1.23 2.79
N GLY A 157 -1.92 1.15 2.26
CA GLY A 157 -2.73 -0.07 2.19
C GLY A 157 -2.19 -1.09 1.18
N PRO A 158 -2.65 -2.35 1.26
CA PRO A 158 -2.15 -3.42 0.42
C PRO A 158 -2.75 -3.40 -1.00
N LEU A 159 -1.93 -3.74 -1.99
CA LEU A 159 -2.34 -4.32 -3.25
C LEU A 159 -1.88 -5.78 -3.28
N VAL A 160 -2.81 -6.73 -3.33
CA VAL A 160 -2.54 -8.17 -3.22
C VAL A 160 -2.85 -8.88 -4.53
N SER A 161 -1.94 -9.72 -5.02
CA SER A 161 -2.19 -10.62 -6.15
C SER A 161 -1.50 -11.96 -5.90
N GLY A 162 -2.13 -13.07 -6.30
CA GLY A 162 -1.60 -14.42 -6.08
C GLY A 162 -1.29 -14.77 -4.62
N GLY A 163 -1.96 -14.11 -3.66
CA GLY A 163 -1.69 -14.28 -2.22
C GLY A 163 -0.47 -13.51 -1.70
N LYS A 164 0.16 -12.68 -2.52
CA LYS A 164 1.35 -11.88 -2.17
C LYS A 164 1.04 -10.39 -2.18
N LEU A 165 1.71 -9.62 -1.33
CA LEU A 165 1.67 -8.16 -1.31
C LEU A 165 2.53 -7.61 -2.46
N VAL A 166 1.91 -7.35 -3.60
CA VAL A 166 2.61 -6.91 -4.82
C VAL A 166 2.82 -5.40 -4.87
N GLY A 167 1.99 -4.64 -4.16
CA GLY A 167 2.08 -3.19 -4.11
C GLY A 167 1.62 -2.57 -2.79
N VAL A 168 2.05 -1.33 -2.56
CA VAL A 168 1.61 -0.46 -1.47
C VAL A 168 0.93 0.77 -2.06
N VAL A 169 -0.31 1.08 -1.66
CA VAL A 169 -1.05 2.26 -2.19
C VAL A 169 -0.20 3.52 -1.97
N SER A 170 0.08 4.26 -3.04
CA SER A 170 0.99 5.40 -3.00
C SER A 170 0.33 6.69 -3.47
N TRP A 171 -0.02 6.79 -4.76
CA TRP A 171 -0.57 8.00 -5.37
C TRP A 171 -1.42 7.71 -6.61
N GLY A 172 -1.98 8.74 -7.22
CA GLY A 172 -2.74 8.67 -8.47
C GLY A 172 -3.36 10.01 -8.85
N TYR A 173 -3.77 10.16 -10.10
CA TYR A 173 -4.53 11.35 -10.53
C TYR A 173 -6.01 11.17 -10.23
N GLY A 174 -6.49 11.88 -9.19
CA GLY A 174 -7.86 11.69 -8.69
C GLY A 174 -8.05 10.30 -8.09
N CYS A 175 -9.29 9.80 -8.11
CA CYS A 175 -9.60 8.42 -7.76
C CYS A 175 -10.56 7.87 -8.81
N ALA A 176 -10.27 6.67 -9.33
CA ALA A 176 -11.12 5.98 -10.29
C ALA A 176 -11.41 6.80 -11.57
N VAL A 177 -10.46 7.66 -11.97
CA VAL A 177 -10.55 8.49 -13.16
C VAL A 177 -10.18 7.66 -14.39
N ALA A 178 -11.00 7.72 -15.44
CA ALA A 178 -10.71 7.04 -16.69
C ALA A 178 -9.35 7.48 -17.27
N GLY A 179 -8.56 6.51 -17.72
CA GLY A 179 -7.22 6.71 -18.25
C GLY A 179 -6.11 6.84 -17.20
N TYR A 180 -6.43 6.99 -15.91
CA TYR A 180 -5.46 7.15 -14.83
C TYR A 180 -5.59 6.02 -13.80
N PRO A 181 -4.86 4.90 -13.97
CA PRO A 181 -4.87 3.83 -12.98
C PRO A 181 -4.21 4.29 -11.67
N GLY A 182 -4.58 3.67 -10.55
CA GLY A 182 -3.90 3.91 -9.27
C GLY A 182 -2.43 3.49 -9.35
N VAL A 183 -1.55 4.25 -8.69
CA VAL A 183 -0.11 4.00 -8.64
C VAL A 183 0.29 3.50 -7.25
N TYR A 184 1.00 2.38 -7.26
CA TYR A 184 1.41 1.66 -6.06
C TYR A 184 2.93 1.51 -6.06
N SER A 185 3.55 1.56 -4.89
CA SER A 185 4.97 1.22 -4.75
C SER A 185 5.14 -0.30 -4.94
N ARG A 186 5.97 -0.75 -5.88
CA ARG A 186 6.20 -2.15 -6.24
C ARG A 186 7.05 -2.85 -5.20
N VAL A 187 6.44 -3.74 -4.40
CA VAL A 187 7.13 -4.38 -3.26
C VAL A 187 8.34 -5.20 -3.69
N ALA A 188 8.24 -5.92 -4.80
CA ALA A 188 9.33 -6.73 -5.34
C ALA A 188 10.60 -5.92 -5.64
N SER A 189 10.49 -4.60 -5.90
CA SER A 189 11.64 -3.74 -6.19
C SER A 189 12.50 -3.40 -4.97
N VAL A 190 11.98 -3.60 -3.76
CA VAL A 190 12.66 -3.29 -2.49
C VAL A 190 12.67 -4.51 -1.55
N ARG A 191 12.51 -5.73 -2.10
CA ARG A 191 12.37 -6.94 -1.29
C ARG A 191 13.60 -7.20 -0.42
N ASP A 192 14.79 -6.96 -0.98
CA ASP A 192 16.05 -7.09 -0.28
C ASP A 192 16.18 -6.10 0.88
N TRP A 193 15.76 -4.84 0.70
CA TRP A 193 15.71 -3.85 1.78
C TRP A 193 14.74 -4.27 2.90
N ILE A 194 13.57 -4.80 2.54
CA ILE A 194 12.62 -5.32 3.53
C ILE A 194 13.30 -6.42 4.36
N LYS A 195 13.99 -7.36 3.69
CA LYS A 195 14.69 -8.46 4.36
C LYS A 195 15.83 -7.96 5.24
N GLU A 196 16.65 -7.04 4.75
CA GLU A 196 17.76 -6.44 5.50
C GLU A 196 17.30 -5.79 6.81
N VAL A 197 16.18 -5.06 6.77
CA VAL A 197 15.68 -4.31 7.93
C VAL A 197 14.88 -5.20 8.89
N SER A 198 14.09 -6.14 8.37
CA SER A 198 13.07 -6.85 9.13
C SER A 198 13.31 -8.34 9.35
N ASP A 199 14.29 -8.94 8.66
CA ASP A 199 14.58 -10.39 8.65
C ASP A 199 13.36 -11.25 8.21
N VAL A 200 12.52 -10.66 7.36
CA VAL A 200 11.34 -11.28 6.74
C VAL A 200 11.60 -11.53 5.28
#